data_AF-A0A0R3RP79-F1
#
_entry.id   AF-A0A0R3RP79-F1
#
_cell.length_a   1.000
_cell.length_b   1.000
_cell.length_c   1.000
_cell.angle_alpha   90.00
_cell.angle_beta   90.00
_cell.angle_gamma   90.00
#
_symmetry.space_group_name_H-M   'P 1'
#
loop_
_entity.id
_entity.type
_entity.pdbx_description
1 polymer ?
#
loop_
_entity_poly.entity_id
_entity_poly.type
_entity_poly.pdbx_seq_one_letter_code
_entity_poly.pdbx_strand_id
1 'polypeptide(L)' 'MVKELCHRCSKPVYPTDKVGPLKDSTFFHQGCFKCYICGTRLALKTYCNNRNDINDQEIYCNSHVPIAGPHDLPPVR' A
#
# COMPACT_ATOMS: atom_id res chain seq x y z
N MET A 1 24.48 -6.11 -2.69
CA MET A 1 23.27 -6.83 -2.25
C MET A 1 22.26 -5.79 -1.79
N VAL A 2 21.25 -5.49 -2.60
CA VAL A 2 20.21 -4.52 -2.23
C VAL A 2 19.29 -5.22 -1.24
N LYS A 3 19.31 -4.80 0.03
CA LYS A 3 18.36 -5.30 1.03
C LYS A 3 17.01 -4.64 0.73
N GLU A 4 16.01 -5.45 0.44
CA GLU A 4 14.65 -4.98 0.25
C GLU A 4 14.12 -4.50 1.60
N LEU A 5 13.64 -3.27 1.66
CA LEU A 5 13.15 -2.65 2.89
C LEU A 5 11.62 -2.56 2.83
N CYS A 6 10.98 -2.86 3.95
CA CYS A 6 9.54 -2.73 4.08
C CYS A 6 9.20 -1.24 4.11
N HIS A 7 8.34 -0.77 3.21
CA HIS A 7 7.96 0.64 3.15
C HIS A 7 7.26 1.13 4.43
N ARG A 8 6.53 0.24 5.12
CA ARG A 8 5.80 0.56 6.36
C ARG A 8 6.68 0.73 7.60
N CYS A 9 7.72 -0.08 7.74
CA CYS A 9 8.52 -0.13 8.97
C CYS A 9 10.01 0.13 8.73
N SER A 10 10.40 0.35 7.47
CA SER A 10 11.77 0.58 7.02
C SER A 10 12.78 -0.50 7.46
N LYS A 11 12.29 -1.69 7.81
CA LYS A 11 13.11 -2.85 8.20
C LYS A 11 13.35 -3.78 7.00
N PRO A 12 14.48 -4.51 6.98
CA PRO A 12 14.74 -5.47 5.92
C PRO A 12 13.65 -6.54 5.85
N VAL A 13 13.18 -6.79 4.64
CA VAL A 13 12.21 -7.84 4.31
C VAL A 13 12.98 -9.08 3.90
N TYR A 14 12.72 -10.18 4.57
CA TYR A 14 13.30 -11.46 4.21
C TYR A 14 12.39 -12.17 3.21
N PRO A 15 12.92 -13.04 2.32
CA PRO A 15 12.13 -13.76 1.32
C PRO A 15 10.92 -14.49 1.90
N THR A 16 11.02 -14.98 3.15
CA THR A 16 9.96 -15.71 3.82
C THR A 16 8.74 -14.87 4.21
N ASP A 17 8.93 -13.57 4.44
CA ASP A 17 7.86 -12.62 4.81
C ASP A 17 7.63 -11.56 3.73
N LYS A 18 8.29 -11.71 2.58
CA LYS A 18 8.29 -10.71 1.52
C LYS A 18 6.96 -10.70 0.78
N VAL A 19 6.34 -9.53 0.74
CA VAL A 19 5.15 -9.24 -0.05
C VAL A 19 5.47 -8.12 -1.04
N GLY A 20 5.29 -8.40 -2.33
CA GLY A 20 5.65 -7.53 -3.45
C GLY A 20 6.31 -8.33 -4.59
N PRO A 21 6.90 -7.66 -5.59
CA PRO A 21 6.97 -6.21 -5.76
C PRO A 21 5.60 -5.59 -6.05
N LEU A 22 5.32 -4.44 -5.44
CA LEU A 22 4.19 -3.57 -5.78
C LEU A 22 4.59 -2.56 -6.86
N LYS A 23 3.84 -1.46 -7.02
CA LYS A 23 4.27 -0.28 -7.78
C LYS A 23 5.65 0.17 -7.33
N ASP A 24 6.44 0.75 -8.24
CA ASP A 24 7.74 1.36 -7.93
C ASP A 24 8.72 0.47 -7.13
N SER A 25 8.62 -0.85 -7.30
CA SER A 25 9.42 -1.84 -6.56
C SER A 25 9.29 -1.71 -5.04
N THR A 26 8.09 -1.37 -4.54
CA THR A 26 7.83 -1.31 -3.09
C THR A 26 7.64 -2.72 -2.52
N PHE A 27 8.22 -2.96 -1.34
CA PHE A 27 8.12 -4.23 -0.61
C PHE A 27 7.53 -4.01 0.78
N PHE A 28 6.87 -5.04 1.29
CA PHE A 28 6.27 -5.06 2.62
C PHE A 28 6.48 -6.42 3.28
N HIS A 29 6.47 -6.45 4.62
CA HIS A 29 6.31 -7.72 5.34
C HIS A 29 4.87 -8.22 5.24
N GLN A 30 4.67 -9.53 5.29
CA GLN A 30 3.35 -10.15 5.35
C GLN A 30 2.48 -9.60 6.51
N GLY A 31 3.08 -9.31 7.66
CA GLY A 31 2.40 -8.66 8.79
C GLY A 31 2.23 -7.14 8.66
N CYS A 32 3.02 -6.49 7.81
CA CYS A 32 2.93 -5.05 7.53
C CYS A 32 1.96 -4.73 6.39
N PHE A 33 1.65 -5.72 5.54
CA PHE A 33 0.77 -5.58 4.40
C PHE A 33 -0.70 -5.55 4.85
N LYS A 34 -1.12 -4.38 5.32
CA LYS A 34 -2.44 -4.17 5.90
C LYS A 34 -2.97 -2.78 5.57
N CYS A 35 -4.30 -2.67 5.56
CA CYS A 35 -4.98 -1.41 5.30
C CYS A 35 -4.45 -0.32 6.23
N TYR A 36 -4.11 0.85 5.69
CA TYR A 36 -3.67 2.00 6.45
C TYR A 36 -4.73 2.51 7.43
N ILE A 37 -6.00 2.47 7.00
CA ILE A 37 -7.13 2.98 7.79
C ILE A 37 -7.57 2.00 8.88
N CYS A 38 -7.87 0.74 8.54
CA CYS A 38 -8.44 -0.21 9.50
C CYS A 38 -7.48 -1.29 10.00
N GLY A 39 -6.25 -1.35 9.48
CA GLY A 39 -5.27 -2.36 9.90
C GLY A 39 -5.58 -3.79 9.47
N THR A 40 -6.63 -4.02 8.67
CA THR A 40 -6.96 -5.35 8.13
C THR A 40 -5.83 -5.85 7.25
N ARG A 41 -5.34 -7.06 7.52
CA ARG A 41 -4.33 -7.72 6.69
C ARG A 41 -4.90 -7.98 5.30
N LEU A 42 -4.15 -7.56 4.28
CA LEU A 42 -4.53 -7.71 2.88
C LEU A 42 -3.57 -8.71 2.21
N ALA A 43 -3.90 -9.10 0.98
CA ALA A 43 -3.00 -9.87 0.14
C ALA A 43 -2.79 -9.14 -1.19
N LEU A 44 -1.75 -9.52 -1.94
CA LEU A 44 -1.46 -8.99 -3.28
C LEU A 44 -2.65 -9.06 -4.25
N LYS A 45 -3.61 -9.97 -4.00
CA LYS A 45 -4.84 -10.10 -4.78
C LYS A 45 -6.02 -9.26 -4.28
N THR A 46 -5.99 -8.78 -3.03
CA THR A 46 -7.12 -8.08 -2.39
C THR A 46 -6.82 -6.64 -2.00
N TYR A 47 -5.60 -6.17 -2.20
CA TYR A 47 -5.22 -4.81 -1.84
C TYR A 47 -5.71 -3.81 -2.87
N CYS A 48 -5.87 -2.57 -2.42
CA CYS A 48 -6.17 -1.43 -3.25
C CYS A 48 -5.14 -0.34 -2.95
N ASN A 49 -4.65 0.34 -3.99
CA ASN A 49 -3.85 1.57 -3.85
C ASN A 49 -4.77 2.79 -3.93
N ASN A 50 -4.28 3.93 -3.48
CA ASN A 50 -4.98 5.20 -3.64
C ASN A 50 -5.24 5.47 -5.13
N ARG A 51 -6.53 5.61 -5.50
CA ARG A 51 -6.91 5.86 -6.90
C ARG A 51 -6.99 7.35 -7.21
N ASN A 52 -6.98 8.20 -6.19
CA ASN A 52 -7.01 9.65 -6.33
C ASN A 52 -5.60 10.23 -6.46
N ASP A 53 -4.68 9.78 -5.61
CA ASP A 53 -3.29 10.23 -5.59
C ASP A 53 -2.33 9.09 -5.98
N ILE A 54 -1.61 9.28 -7.08
CA ILE A 54 -0.66 8.28 -7.60
C ILE A 54 0.67 8.25 -6.81
N ASN A 55 0.96 9.28 -6.03
CA ASN A 55 2.18 9.37 -5.21
C ASN A 55 2.00 8.68 -3.86
N ASP A 56 0.76 8.43 -3.44
CA ASP A 56 0.43 7.63 -2.27
C ASP A 56 0.75 6.15 -2.52
N GLN A 57 1.76 5.66 -1.78
CA GLN A 57 2.22 4.27 -1.80
C GLN A 57 1.57 3.43 -0.68
N GLU A 58 0.54 3.97 -0.01
CA GLU A 58 -0.16 3.29 1.06
C GLU A 58 -1.15 2.26 0.51
N ILE A 59 -1.44 1.29 1.38
CA ILE A 59 -2.28 0.15 1.04
C ILE A 59 -3.62 0.27 1.73
N TYR A 60 -4.69 0.14 0.97
CA TYR A 60 -6.08 0.25 1.42
C TYR A 60 -6.84 -1.04 1.12
N CYS A 61 -7.89 -1.32 1.89
CA CYS A 61 -8.84 -2.38 1.55
C CYS A 61 -9.91 -1.84 0.58
N ASN A 62 -10.69 -2.72 -0.04
CA ASN A 62 -11.74 -2.34 -0.99
C ASN A 62 -12.77 -1.35 -0.40
N SER A 63 -12.97 -1.33 0.92
CA SER A 63 -13.91 -0.43 1.60
C SER A 63 -13.32 0.92 1.96
N HIS A 64 -11.99 1.01 2.12
CA HIS A 64 -11.29 2.22 2.56
C HIS A 64 -10.39 2.82 1.49
N VAL A 65 -10.40 2.25 0.28
CA VAL A 65 -9.65 2.82 -0.84
C VAL A 65 -10.23 4.20 -1.18
N PRO A 66 -9.41 5.26 -1.15
CA PRO A 66 -9.84 6.55 -1.66
C PRO A 66 -10.03 6.42 -3.18
N ILE A 67 -11.30 6.36 -3.58
CA ILE A 67 -11.75 6.47 -4.95
C ILE A 67 -12.01 7.95 -5.20
N ALA A 68 -11.34 8.54 -6.19
CA ALA A 68 -11.78 9.80 -6.75
C ALA A 68 -13.20 9.58 -7.26
N GLY A 69 -14.19 10.08 -6.53
CA GLY A 69 -15.55 10.10 -7.04
C GLY A 69 -15.60 10.99 -8.27
N PRO A 70 -16.55 10.78 -9.20
CA PRO A 70 -16.78 11.72 -10.30
C PRO A 70 -17.18 13.13 -9.82
N HIS A 71 -17.33 13.34 -8.51
CA HIS A 71 -17.74 14.58 -7.86
C HIS A 71 -16.78 15.03 -6.73
N ASP A 72 -15.59 14.44 -6.62
CA ASP A 72 -14.58 14.94 -5.67
C ASP A 72 -13.81 16.06 -6.36
N LEU A 73 -14.19 17.30 -6.04
CA LEU A 73 -13.48 18.49 -6.51
C LEU A 73 -12.03 18.39 -6.03
N PRO A 74 -11.03 18.65 -6.91
CA PRO A 74 -9.65 18.78 -6.43
C PRO A 74 -9.63 19.87 -5.35
N PRO A 75 -8.83 19.70 -4.28
CA PRO A 75 -8.75 20.70 -3.22
C PRO A 75 -8.41 22.05 -3.84
N VAL A 76 -9.36 22.99 -3.75
CA VAL A 76 -9.13 24.39 -4.09
C VAL A 76 -8.00 24.87 -3.20
N ARG A 77 -6.84 25.09 -3.82
CA ARG A 77 -5.78 25.93 -3.28
C ARG A 77 -5.96 27.34 -3.80
#